data_AF-A0AB36EQC6-F1
#
_entry.id   AF-A0AB36EQC6-F1
#
_cell.length_a   1.000
_cell.length_b   1.000
_cell.length_c   1.000
_cell.angle_alpha   90.00
_cell.angle_beta   90.00
_cell.angle_gamma   90.00
#
_symmetry.space_group_name_H-M   'P 1'
#
loop_
_entity.id
_entity.type
_entity.pdbx_description
1 polymer ?
#
loop_
_entity_poly.entity_id
_entity_poly.type
_entity_poly.pdbx_seq_one_letter_code
_entity_poly.pdbx_strand_id
1 'polypeptide(L)'
;MASFFDNLRSSRLRAMFRRGELGLVALAVLIGIAAGLLVALIGGLSTALHVLVFGVERLSSSELSGWIVLAGPVIGGIVLGLILFILSKTRKKPMVDPIEANALHGGRLSLTDSIIVCVQNIVSNGFGASVGLEAGYTQIASGVASKIGIKLKLRRGDMRILVGCGAAGAIAAAFNAPLTGAFYAIELIIGTYTVVTLAPLIVSALVASIVAGLIGGHGLSIDIYDASRVTPPDYVPAIFLGVVCAFIGIVLMQTVSLIEETARKSAIPGWLRPTIGGVAVGALALISPQVLSSGHGALHLNIDADLTIYGLAGLFLLKAAASAISIGSNFRGGLFFASLFMGSLVGKIFALCAPYIGYGSTAPVVYAVVGMSAFAAAIIGGPLTMTFLALELTGDFQITALVLAAVITTSLVVRTTFGYSFATWRFHLRGESIRSAHDIGWIRDLTVGKMMRADIRKANVSMGLPAFKEKFPLGSTQRVIMTHDDGRYAGMVLVPEIYADPMDRDPSKISLETYLNYRNDVLLPAMNARQAAAAFDATESEALVVVNDKIENRPVGLLTESHTLRRYSEELEQRRREASGEL
;
A
#
# COMPACT_ATOMS: atom_id res chain seq x y z
N MET A 1 37.63 19.09 -23.45
CA MET A 1 37.89 19.22 -21.99
C MET A 1 36.62 19.47 -21.16
N ALA A 2 35.66 20.29 -21.60
CA ALA A 2 34.43 20.57 -20.83
C ALA A 2 33.61 19.32 -20.45
N SER A 3 33.41 18.34 -21.37
CA SER A 3 32.66 17.12 -21.07
C SER A 3 33.36 16.15 -20.10
N PHE A 4 34.69 16.23 -19.98
CA PHE A 4 35.48 15.41 -19.05
C PHE A 4 35.38 15.95 -17.62
N PHE A 5 35.44 17.28 -17.46
CA PHE A 5 35.20 17.95 -16.17
C PHE A 5 33.75 17.84 -15.72
N ASP A 6 32.76 17.87 -16.63
CA ASP A 6 31.36 17.60 -16.28
C ASP A 6 31.12 16.14 -15.86
N ASN A 7 31.80 15.18 -16.50
CA ASN A 7 31.74 13.78 -16.09
C ASN A 7 32.43 13.52 -14.74
N LEU A 8 33.52 14.23 -14.43
CA LEU A 8 34.20 14.16 -13.14
C LEU A 8 33.44 14.87 -12.01
N ARG A 9 32.80 16.02 -12.30
CA ARG A 9 31.99 16.75 -11.32
C ARG A 9 30.70 15.99 -11.02
N SER A 10 30.05 15.43 -12.04
CA SER A 10 28.90 14.56 -11.87
C SER A 10 29.25 13.22 -11.21
N SER A 11 30.45 12.65 -11.42
CA SER A 11 30.88 11.43 -10.71
C SER A 11 31.21 11.69 -9.24
N ARG A 12 31.84 12.84 -8.90
CA ARG A 12 32.08 13.26 -7.50
C ARG A 12 30.79 13.60 -6.76
N LEU A 13 29.87 14.34 -7.38
CA LEU A 13 28.54 14.59 -6.81
C LEU A 13 27.78 13.27 -6.57
N ARG A 14 27.77 12.36 -7.55
CA ARG A 14 27.18 11.02 -7.40
C ARG A 14 27.86 10.18 -6.31
N ALA A 15 29.17 10.32 -6.12
CA ALA A 15 29.91 9.60 -5.08
C ALA A 15 29.61 10.16 -3.67
N MET A 16 29.44 11.48 -3.54
CA MET A 16 29.10 12.15 -2.29
C MET A 16 27.69 11.78 -1.81
N PHE A 17 26.70 11.76 -2.72
CA PHE A 17 25.33 11.34 -2.40
C PHE A 17 25.18 9.82 -2.16
N ARG A 18 26.15 8.99 -2.57
CA ARG A 18 26.13 7.53 -2.41
C ARG A 18 26.82 7.00 -1.16
N ARG A 19 27.58 7.83 -0.43
CA ARG A 19 28.49 7.35 0.64
C ARG A 19 28.22 7.90 2.04
N GLY A 20 27.29 8.86 2.23
CA GLY A 20 27.05 9.42 3.55
C GLY A 20 25.61 9.85 3.79
N GLU A 21 25.16 9.70 5.04
CA GLU A 21 23.84 10.12 5.53
C GLU A 21 23.53 11.59 5.21
N LEU A 22 24.55 12.46 5.27
CA LEU A 22 24.45 13.88 4.88
C LEU A 22 23.97 14.08 3.44
N GLY A 23 24.37 13.19 2.52
CA GLY A 23 23.92 13.24 1.13
C GLY A 23 22.42 12.94 1.02
N LEU A 24 21.93 11.93 1.74
CA LEU A 24 20.51 11.59 1.79
C LEU A 24 19.69 12.72 2.39
N VAL A 25 20.17 13.35 3.47
CA VAL A 25 19.51 14.49 4.11
C VAL A 25 19.46 15.69 3.16
N ALA A 26 20.55 16.03 2.48
CA ALA A 26 20.55 17.10 1.49
C ALA A 26 19.57 16.84 0.33
N LEU A 27 19.45 15.59 -0.12
CA LEU A 27 18.48 15.21 -1.13
C LEU A 27 17.04 15.26 -0.59
N ALA A 28 16.85 14.92 0.69
CA ALA A 28 15.57 15.02 1.36
C ALA A 28 15.07 16.47 1.49
N VAL A 29 15.98 17.44 1.68
CA VAL A 29 15.66 18.88 1.61
C VAL A 29 15.11 19.23 0.23
N LEU A 30 15.81 18.86 -0.84
CA LEU A 30 15.38 19.14 -2.22
C LEU A 30 14.01 18.52 -2.53
N ILE A 31 13.77 17.31 -2.04
CA ILE A 31 12.49 16.63 -2.19
C ILE A 31 11.40 17.28 -1.35
N GLY A 32 11.73 17.75 -0.15
CA GLY A 32 10.81 18.50 0.70
C GLY A 32 10.34 19.77 0.01
N ILE A 33 11.27 20.53 -0.58
CA ILE A 33 10.94 21.73 -1.38
C ILE A 33 10.01 21.37 -2.54
N ALA A 34 10.35 20.33 -3.31
CA ALA A 34 9.54 19.90 -4.43
C ALA A 34 8.14 19.43 -3.97
N ALA A 35 8.05 18.67 -2.87
CA ALA A 35 6.80 18.18 -2.33
C ALA A 35 5.90 19.33 -1.85
N GLY A 36 6.44 20.30 -1.11
CA GLY A 36 5.70 21.48 -0.67
C GLY A 36 5.15 22.30 -1.85
N LEU A 37 5.97 22.54 -2.88
CA LEU A 37 5.54 23.22 -4.11
C LEU A 37 4.44 22.44 -4.85
N LEU A 38 4.58 21.12 -4.98
CA LEU A 38 3.61 20.27 -5.66
C LEU A 38 2.28 20.21 -4.91
N VAL A 39 2.30 20.13 -3.58
CA VAL A 39 1.10 20.15 -2.75
C VAL A 39 0.38 21.48 -2.87
N ALA A 40 1.11 22.60 -2.76
CA ALA A 40 0.55 23.94 -2.94
C ALA A 40 -0.08 24.11 -4.34
N LEU A 41 0.60 23.64 -5.39
CA LEU A 41 0.08 23.66 -6.76
C LEU A 41 -1.21 22.85 -6.91
N ILE A 42 -1.21 21.61 -6.42
CA ILE A 42 -2.38 20.71 -6.55
C ILE A 42 -3.56 21.23 -5.73
N GLY A 43 -3.30 21.71 -4.50
CA GLY A 43 -4.30 22.37 -3.66
C GLY A 43 -4.90 23.59 -4.34
N GLY A 44 -4.07 24.49 -4.86
CA GLY A 44 -4.49 25.68 -5.59
C GLY A 44 -5.30 25.36 -6.86
N LEU A 45 -4.89 24.34 -7.63
CA LEU A 45 -5.65 23.88 -8.80
C LEU A 45 -7.02 23.29 -8.40
N SER A 46 -7.09 22.56 -7.29
CA SER A 46 -8.35 22.04 -6.78
C SER A 46 -9.29 23.16 -6.35
N THR A 47 -8.79 24.15 -5.59
CA THR A 47 -9.56 25.33 -5.19
C THR A 47 -10.01 26.14 -6.40
N ALA A 48 -9.15 26.34 -7.40
CA ALA A 48 -9.50 27.01 -8.64
C ALA A 48 -10.62 26.28 -9.40
N LEU A 49 -10.61 24.94 -9.41
CA LEU A 49 -11.71 24.16 -9.96
C LEU A 49 -12.99 24.29 -9.13
N HIS A 50 -12.91 24.34 -7.80
CA HIS A 50 -14.07 24.58 -6.95
C HIS A 50 -14.70 25.94 -7.24
N VAL A 51 -13.88 26.99 -7.38
CA VAL A 51 -14.36 28.34 -7.74
C VAL A 51 -14.93 28.37 -9.16
N LEU A 52 -14.27 27.73 -10.13
CA LEU A 52 -14.72 27.72 -11.52
C LEU A 52 -16.03 26.94 -11.72
N VAL A 53 -16.18 25.79 -11.05
CA VAL A 53 -17.33 24.90 -11.23
C VAL A 53 -18.48 25.26 -10.30
N PHE A 54 -18.21 25.66 -9.06
CA PHE A 54 -19.24 25.86 -8.03
C PHE A 54 -19.32 27.29 -7.50
N GLY A 55 -18.39 28.18 -7.90
CA GLY A 55 -18.36 29.57 -7.43
C GLY A 55 -17.86 29.75 -5.99
N VAL A 56 -17.29 28.70 -5.37
CA VAL A 56 -16.88 28.71 -3.95
C VAL A 56 -15.50 28.11 -3.76
N GLU A 57 -14.75 28.61 -2.77
CA GLU A 57 -13.42 28.08 -2.44
C GLU A 57 -13.47 26.79 -1.61
N ARG A 58 -14.41 26.70 -0.65
CA ARG A 58 -14.54 25.56 0.27
C ARG A 58 -15.84 24.80 0.02
N LEU A 59 -15.80 23.91 -0.95
CA LEU A 59 -16.98 23.18 -1.46
C LEU A 59 -17.84 22.55 -0.35
N SER A 60 -17.22 21.83 0.59
CA SER A 60 -17.96 21.07 1.61
C SER A 60 -18.50 21.92 2.76
N SER A 61 -18.15 23.22 2.86
CA SER A 61 -18.69 24.13 3.89
C SER A 61 -19.64 25.19 3.34
N SER A 62 -19.81 25.26 2.02
CA SER A 62 -20.67 26.26 1.41
C SER A 62 -22.11 25.76 1.32
N GLU A 63 -23.06 26.67 1.55
CA GLU A 63 -24.47 26.44 1.24
C GLU A 63 -24.67 26.50 -0.27
N LEU A 64 -24.46 25.36 -0.92
CA LEU A 64 -24.68 25.21 -2.35
C LEU A 64 -26.12 24.77 -2.59
N SER A 65 -26.78 25.45 -3.53
CA SER A 65 -28.13 25.11 -3.97
C SER A 65 -28.20 25.08 -5.49
N GLY A 66 -29.18 24.33 -6.00
CA GLY A 66 -29.46 24.25 -7.43
C GLY A 66 -28.74 23.12 -8.17
N TRP A 67 -28.88 23.15 -9.49
CA TRP A 67 -28.47 22.07 -10.39
C TRP A 67 -26.95 21.85 -10.46
N ILE A 68 -26.15 22.84 -10.04
CA ILE A 68 -24.69 22.80 -10.13
C ILE A 68 -24.07 21.76 -9.19
N VAL A 69 -24.73 21.50 -8.05
CA VAL A 69 -24.36 20.47 -7.07
C VAL A 69 -24.42 19.06 -7.68
N LEU A 70 -25.41 18.83 -8.56
CA LEU A 70 -25.54 17.60 -9.32
C LEU A 70 -24.61 17.59 -10.54
N ALA A 71 -24.56 18.69 -11.30
CA ALA A 71 -23.82 18.75 -12.55
C ALA A 71 -22.30 18.65 -12.37
N GLY A 72 -21.74 19.21 -11.29
CA GLY A 72 -20.30 19.14 -11.02
C GLY A 72 -19.76 17.71 -11.04
N PRO A 73 -20.24 16.80 -10.15
CA PRO A 73 -19.78 15.41 -10.13
C PRO A 73 -20.08 14.65 -11.43
N VAL A 74 -21.19 14.95 -12.11
CA VAL A 74 -21.53 14.35 -13.40
C VAL A 74 -20.52 14.73 -14.49
N ILE A 75 -20.21 16.03 -14.61
CA ILE A 75 -19.21 16.53 -15.57
C ILE A 75 -17.83 15.96 -15.23
N GLY A 76 -17.46 15.94 -13.95
CA GLY A 76 -16.22 15.29 -13.48
C GLY A 76 -16.14 13.82 -13.88
N GLY A 77 -17.26 13.10 -13.76
CA GLY A 77 -17.38 11.72 -14.19
C GLY A 77 -17.21 11.54 -15.70
N ILE A 78 -17.79 12.43 -16.51
CA ILE A 78 -17.61 12.42 -17.98
C ILE A 78 -16.13 12.68 -18.34
N VAL A 79 -15.52 13.71 -17.75
CA VAL A 79 -14.11 14.07 -18.01
C VAL A 79 -13.18 12.94 -17.61
N LEU A 80 -13.37 12.37 -16.42
CA LEU A 80 -12.58 11.24 -15.95
C LEU A 80 -12.83 9.98 -16.80
N GLY A 81 -14.07 9.74 -17.20
CA GLY A 81 -14.44 8.67 -18.13
C GLY A 81 -13.69 8.76 -19.45
N LEU A 82 -13.60 9.96 -20.03
CA LEU A 82 -12.83 10.21 -21.25
C LEU A 82 -11.33 9.95 -21.04
N ILE A 83 -10.77 10.39 -19.91
CA ILE A 83 -9.37 10.10 -19.54
C ILE A 83 -9.16 8.58 -19.48
N LEU A 84 -10.04 7.83 -18.79
CA LEU A 84 -9.95 6.38 -18.69
C LEU A 84 -10.09 5.68 -20.05
N PHE A 85 -10.96 6.18 -20.93
CA PHE A 85 -11.12 5.67 -22.29
C PHE A 85 -9.82 5.81 -23.11
N ILE A 86 -9.20 7.00 -23.10
CA ILE A 86 -7.94 7.25 -23.80
C ILE A 86 -6.82 6.37 -23.23
N LEU A 87 -6.74 6.25 -21.91
CA LEU A 87 -5.74 5.42 -21.24
C LEU A 87 -5.92 3.93 -21.55
N SER A 88 -7.16 3.44 -21.65
CA SER A 88 -7.43 2.04 -22.00
C SER A 88 -6.89 1.65 -23.38
N LYS A 89 -6.75 2.62 -24.30
CA LYS A 89 -6.19 2.41 -25.65
C LYS A 89 -4.67 2.54 -25.69
N THR A 90 -4.09 3.35 -24.81
CA THR A 90 -2.67 3.75 -24.88
C THR A 90 -1.78 3.06 -23.85
N ARG A 91 -2.34 2.56 -22.74
CA ARG A 91 -1.59 1.96 -21.62
C ARG A 91 -2.09 0.55 -21.35
N LYS A 92 -1.14 -0.42 -21.32
CA LYS A 92 -1.42 -1.83 -21.03
C LYS A 92 -1.02 -2.29 -19.62
N LYS A 93 -0.21 -1.49 -18.91
CA LYS A 93 0.29 -1.82 -17.58
C LYS A 93 -0.44 -1.00 -16.51
N PRO A 94 -0.74 -1.59 -15.33
CA PRO A 94 -1.31 -0.84 -14.21
C PRO A 94 -0.31 0.20 -13.70
N MET A 95 -0.84 1.31 -13.18
CA MET A 95 -0.05 2.36 -12.55
C MET A 95 0.29 1.94 -11.12
N VAL A 96 1.58 2.00 -10.79
CA VAL A 96 2.12 1.60 -9.49
C VAL A 96 2.08 2.80 -8.54
N ASP A 97 1.54 2.59 -7.34
CA ASP A 97 1.54 3.60 -6.28
C ASP A 97 2.81 3.55 -5.41
N PRO A 98 3.09 4.56 -4.56
CA PRO A 98 4.31 4.57 -3.76
C PRO A 98 4.46 3.39 -2.79
N ILE A 99 3.35 2.86 -2.27
CA ILE A 99 3.36 1.72 -1.33
C ILE A 99 3.76 0.46 -2.11
N GLU A 100 3.10 0.20 -3.24
CA GLU A 100 3.39 -0.93 -4.14
C GLU A 100 4.83 -0.82 -4.70
N ALA A 101 5.25 0.37 -5.12
CA ALA A 101 6.60 0.60 -5.63
C ALA A 101 7.66 0.29 -4.58
N ASN A 102 7.42 0.67 -3.32
CA ASN A 102 8.37 0.42 -2.26
C ASN A 102 8.42 -1.06 -1.87
N ALA A 103 7.25 -1.72 -1.82
CA ALA A 103 7.12 -3.12 -1.48
C ALA A 103 7.66 -4.07 -2.57
N LEU A 104 7.38 -3.80 -3.85
CA LEU A 104 7.62 -4.73 -4.96
C LEU A 104 8.67 -4.26 -5.98
N HIS A 105 8.92 -2.95 -6.09
CA HIS A 105 9.75 -2.38 -7.16
C HIS A 105 10.96 -1.60 -6.65
N GLY A 106 11.27 -1.71 -5.35
CA GLY A 106 12.43 -1.07 -4.73
C GLY A 106 12.40 0.46 -4.80
N GLY A 107 11.22 1.06 -4.74
CA GLY A 107 11.00 2.51 -4.79
C GLY A 107 11.06 3.09 -6.20
N ARG A 108 10.94 2.28 -7.26
CA ARG A 108 10.93 2.78 -8.65
C ARG A 108 9.51 3.10 -9.09
N LEU A 109 9.27 4.38 -9.40
CA LEU A 109 8.02 4.91 -9.90
C LEU A 109 8.21 5.56 -11.27
N SER A 110 7.17 5.48 -12.10
CA SER A 110 7.10 6.20 -13.36
C SER A 110 6.54 7.59 -13.13
N LEU A 111 7.35 8.64 -13.37
CA LEU A 111 6.91 10.03 -13.20
C LEU A 111 5.71 10.35 -14.09
N THR A 112 5.64 9.80 -15.30
CA THR A 112 4.50 9.99 -16.20
C THR A 112 3.22 9.39 -15.64
N ASP A 113 3.29 8.19 -15.05
CA ASP A 113 2.13 7.59 -14.39
C ASP A 113 1.73 8.39 -13.15
N SER A 114 2.71 8.89 -12.39
CA SER A 114 2.43 9.75 -11.24
C SER A 114 1.71 11.04 -11.63
N ILE A 115 2.07 11.67 -12.76
CA ILE A 115 1.37 12.85 -13.29
C ILE A 115 -0.07 12.49 -13.68
N ILE A 116 -0.28 11.38 -14.38
CA ILE A 116 -1.62 10.94 -14.80
C ILE A 116 -2.51 10.69 -13.57
N VAL A 117 -2.03 9.95 -12.58
CA VAL A 117 -2.76 9.69 -11.33
C VAL A 117 -3.07 11.00 -10.62
N CYS A 118 -2.12 11.94 -10.55
CA CYS A 118 -2.33 13.26 -9.97
C CYS A 118 -3.47 14.01 -10.66
N VAL A 119 -3.46 14.08 -12.00
CA VAL A 119 -4.53 14.72 -12.78
C VAL A 119 -5.88 14.06 -12.51
N GLN A 120 -5.94 12.73 -12.45
CA GLN A 120 -7.18 12.02 -12.11
C GLN A 120 -7.71 12.37 -10.71
N ASN A 121 -6.83 12.56 -9.72
CA ASN A 121 -7.21 13.00 -8.37
C ASN A 121 -7.75 14.44 -8.39
N ILE A 122 -7.07 15.35 -9.09
CA ILE A 122 -7.50 16.76 -9.23
C ILE A 122 -8.88 16.83 -9.89
N VAL A 123 -9.10 16.10 -10.99
CA VAL A 123 -10.40 16.07 -11.67
C VAL A 123 -11.47 15.49 -10.74
N SER A 124 -11.19 14.37 -10.08
CA SER A 124 -12.18 13.74 -9.20
C SER A 124 -12.58 14.68 -8.05
N ASN A 125 -11.62 15.22 -7.32
CA ASN A 125 -11.89 16.11 -6.19
C ASN A 125 -12.43 17.48 -6.63
N GLY A 126 -11.85 18.08 -7.67
CA GLY A 126 -12.19 19.41 -8.18
C GLY A 126 -13.60 19.49 -8.74
N PHE A 127 -14.13 18.40 -9.29
CA PHE A 127 -15.53 18.31 -9.71
C PHE A 127 -16.47 17.78 -8.61
N GLY A 128 -15.98 17.61 -7.38
CA GLY A 128 -16.81 17.31 -6.21
C GLY A 128 -17.03 15.83 -5.90
N ALA A 129 -16.36 14.88 -6.58
CA ALA A 129 -16.40 13.48 -6.15
C ALA A 129 -15.91 13.37 -4.69
N SER A 130 -16.54 12.49 -3.90
CA SER A 130 -16.32 12.39 -2.46
C SER A 130 -15.03 11.65 -2.12
N VAL A 131 -13.88 12.20 -2.52
CA VAL A 131 -12.55 11.61 -2.34
C VAL A 131 -11.50 12.68 -2.06
N GLY A 132 -10.44 12.31 -1.33
CA GLY A 132 -9.32 13.20 -1.01
C GLY A 132 -8.18 13.18 -2.02
N LEU A 133 -7.29 14.18 -1.91
CA LEU A 133 -6.16 14.43 -2.80
C LEU A 133 -4.85 13.78 -2.31
N GLU A 134 -4.84 13.13 -1.15
CA GLU A 134 -3.62 12.65 -0.47
C GLU A 134 -2.90 11.58 -1.30
N ALA A 135 -3.67 10.73 -1.99
CA ALA A 135 -3.13 9.79 -2.94
C ALA A 135 -2.46 10.50 -4.13
N GLY A 136 -3.00 11.64 -4.59
CA GLY A 136 -2.40 12.47 -5.63
C GLY A 136 -1.10 13.15 -5.17
N TYR A 137 -1.13 13.79 -3.99
CA TYR A 137 0.03 14.47 -3.40
C TYR A 137 1.21 13.52 -3.24
N THR A 138 0.97 12.38 -2.58
CA THR A 138 2.02 11.37 -2.32
C THR A 138 2.53 10.76 -3.62
N GLN A 139 1.65 10.44 -4.57
CA GLN A 139 2.04 9.85 -5.84
C GLN A 139 2.99 10.75 -6.66
N ILE A 140 2.68 12.05 -6.79
CA ILE A 140 3.52 12.95 -7.59
C ILE A 140 4.84 13.24 -6.89
N ALA A 141 4.82 13.48 -5.58
CA ALA A 141 6.02 13.81 -4.82
C ALA A 141 6.98 12.61 -4.76
N SER A 142 6.47 11.41 -4.50
CA SER A 142 7.24 10.17 -4.59
C SER A 142 7.71 9.87 -6.02
N GLY A 143 6.93 10.20 -7.04
CA GLY A 143 7.33 10.06 -8.45
C GLY A 143 8.52 10.95 -8.83
N VAL A 144 8.51 12.21 -8.38
CA VAL A 144 9.63 13.14 -8.55
C VAL A 144 10.86 12.66 -7.78
N ALA A 145 10.69 12.25 -6.52
CA ALA A 145 11.76 11.69 -5.72
C ALA A 145 12.39 10.45 -6.40
N SER A 146 11.57 9.52 -6.88
CA SER A 146 12.04 8.34 -7.61
C SER A 146 12.81 8.70 -8.88
N LYS A 147 12.32 9.68 -9.66
CA LYS A 147 13.01 10.15 -10.87
C LYS A 147 14.40 10.73 -10.56
N ILE A 148 14.50 11.51 -9.49
CA ILE A 148 15.78 12.06 -8.98
C ILE A 148 16.70 10.91 -8.56
N GLY A 149 16.20 9.96 -7.78
CA GLY A 149 16.96 8.79 -7.33
C GLY A 149 17.47 7.93 -8.49
N ILE A 150 16.66 7.72 -9.54
CA ILE A 150 17.05 6.95 -10.73
C ILE A 150 18.17 7.69 -11.48
N LYS A 151 18.06 9.01 -11.64
CA LYS A 151 19.10 9.84 -12.29
C LYS A 151 20.42 9.80 -11.53
N LEU A 152 20.36 9.75 -10.20
CA LEU A 152 21.52 9.63 -9.32
C LEU A 152 22.04 8.20 -9.16
N LYS A 153 21.33 7.20 -9.72
CA LYS A 153 21.64 5.77 -9.61
C LYS A 153 21.78 5.31 -8.15
N LEU A 154 20.85 5.73 -7.30
CA LEU A 154 20.83 5.35 -5.90
C LEU A 154 20.62 3.84 -5.70
N ARG A 155 21.08 3.33 -4.56
CA ARG A 155 20.85 1.93 -4.15
C ARG A 155 19.37 1.71 -3.85
N ARG A 156 18.95 0.44 -3.76
CA ARG A 156 17.56 0.08 -3.46
C ARG A 156 17.11 0.68 -2.12
N GLY A 157 17.90 0.55 -1.05
CA GLY A 157 17.58 1.14 0.27
C GLY A 157 17.38 2.66 0.21
N ASP A 158 18.38 3.38 -0.31
CA ASP A 158 18.34 4.82 -0.52
C ASP A 158 17.13 5.28 -1.35
N MET A 159 16.81 4.57 -2.44
CA MET A 159 15.65 4.87 -3.29
C MET A 159 14.33 4.76 -2.52
N ARG A 160 14.20 3.74 -1.67
CA ARG A 160 13.02 3.53 -0.84
C ARG A 160 12.85 4.65 0.18
N ILE A 161 13.94 5.06 0.84
CA ILE A 161 13.95 6.22 1.74
C ILE A 161 13.53 7.48 0.97
N LEU A 162 14.06 7.66 -0.25
CA LEU A 162 13.80 8.84 -1.06
C LEU A 162 12.34 8.97 -1.50
N VAL A 163 11.74 7.87 -1.94
CA VAL A 163 10.30 7.78 -2.22
C VAL A 163 9.48 8.07 -0.98
N GLY A 164 9.93 7.56 0.18
CA GLY A 164 9.38 7.89 1.49
C GLY A 164 9.45 9.39 1.80
N CYS A 165 10.59 10.06 1.53
CA CYS A 165 10.74 11.50 1.72
C CYS A 165 9.71 12.28 0.90
N GLY A 166 9.47 11.87 -0.35
CA GLY A 166 8.46 12.49 -1.21
C GLY A 166 7.06 12.40 -0.59
N ALA A 167 6.69 11.23 -0.08
CA ALA A 167 5.39 11.06 0.56
C ALA A 167 5.30 11.73 1.95
N ALA A 168 6.38 11.72 2.73
CA ALA A 168 6.46 12.41 4.01
C ALA A 168 6.27 13.90 3.82
N GLY A 169 7.01 14.50 2.88
CA GLY A 169 6.84 15.89 2.48
C GLY A 169 5.44 16.21 1.99
N ALA A 170 4.84 15.32 1.18
CA ALA A 170 3.49 15.52 0.67
C ALA A 170 2.42 15.57 1.76
N ILE A 171 2.42 14.62 2.69
CA ILE A 171 1.46 14.60 3.80
C ILE A 171 1.74 15.74 4.79
N ALA A 172 3.01 15.99 5.11
CA ALA A 172 3.40 17.10 5.99
C ALA A 172 2.95 18.46 5.44
N ALA A 173 3.13 18.70 4.14
CA ALA A 173 2.67 19.92 3.48
C ALA A 173 1.14 20.02 3.41
N ALA A 174 0.43 18.90 3.19
CA ALA A 174 -1.03 18.91 3.06
C ALA A 174 -1.75 19.18 4.39
N PHE A 175 -1.19 18.69 5.49
CA PHE A 175 -1.80 18.81 6.83
C PHE A 175 -1.11 19.85 7.72
N ASN A 176 -0.03 20.49 7.25
CA ASN A 176 0.87 21.29 8.08
C ASN A 176 1.37 20.49 9.31
N ALA A 177 1.70 19.22 9.10
CA ALA A 177 1.94 18.24 10.16
C ALA A 177 3.22 17.40 9.86
N PRO A 178 4.43 17.94 10.11
CA PRO A 178 5.69 17.27 9.82
C PRO A 178 5.87 15.88 10.44
N LEU A 179 5.53 15.70 11.71
CA LEU A 179 5.66 14.41 12.37
C LEU A 179 4.71 13.39 11.75
N THR A 180 3.48 13.81 11.48
CA THR A 180 2.48 13.01 10.77
C THR A 180 3.01 12.54 9.42
N GLY A 181 3.59 13.43 8.62
CA GLY A 181 4.16 13.07 7.32
C GLY A 181 5.31 12.07 7.44
N ALA A 182 6.23 12.28 8.38
CA ALA A 182 7.35 11.36 8.59
C ALA A 182 6.87 9.96 9.01
N PHE A 183 5.95 9.87 9.97
CA PHE A 183 5.40 8.59 10.43
C PHE A 183 4.50 7.94 9.37
N TYR A 184 3.80 8.71 8.54
CA TYR A 184 3.07 8.18 7.39
C TYR A 184 4.01 7.44 6.45
N ALA A 185 5.17 8.04 6.11
CA ALA A 185 6.14 7.37 5.25
C ALA A 185 6.73 6.11 5.91
N ILE A 186 6.96 6.12 7.21
CA ILE A 186 7.50 4.96 7.94
C ILE A 186 6.47 3.82 7.99
N GLU A 187 5.25 4.09 8.42
CA GLU A 187 4.22 3.08 8.65
C GLU A 187 3.63 2.52 7.35
N LEU A 188 3.41 3.38 6.35
CA LEU A 188 2.63 3.03 5.17
C LEU A 188 3.50 2.68 3.96
N ILE A 189 4.67 3.30 3.84
CA ILE A 189 5.51 3.16 2.63
C ILE A 189 6.71 2.28 2.91
N ILE A 190 7.48 2.59 3.97
CA ILE A 190 8.78 1.95 4.22
C ILE A 190 8.63 0.63 4.97
N GLY A 191 7.92 0.63 6.09
CA GLY A 191 7.72 -0.55 6.94
C GLY A 191 8.93 -0.94 7.78
N THR A 192 9.87 -0.02 8.03
CA THR A 192 11.01 -0.25 8.93
C THR A 192 11.33 1.01 9.71
N TYR A 193 11.55 0.88 11.02
CA TYR A 193 11.90 1.98 11.92
C TYR A 193 13.41 1.94 12.20
N THR A 194 14.18 2.81 11.54
CA THR A 194 15.60 2.99 11.85
C THR A 194 15.94 4.47 11.93
N VAL A 195 16.94 4.83 12.76
CA VAL A 195 17.41 6.23 12.88
C VAL A 195 17.85 6.78 11.53
N VAL A 196 18.52 5.94 10.71
CA VAL A 196 18.98 6.27 9.36
C VAL A 196 17.83 6.64 8.42
N THR A 197 16.68 5.99 8.55
CA THR A 197 15.47 6.33 7.77
C THR A 197 14.73 7.54 8.33
N LEU A 198 14.71 7.73 9.65
CA LEU A 198 13.91 8.75 10.32
C LEU A 198 14.38 10.18 10.00
N ALA A 199 15.69 10.43 10.09
CA ALA A 199 16.26 11.76 9.90
C ALA A 199 15.92 12.41 8.54
N PRO A 200 16.17 11.76 7.37
CA PRO A 200 15.83 12.35 6.09
C PRO A 200 14.31 12.53 5.90
N LEU A 201 13.47 11.65 6.45
CA LEU A 201 12.02 11.78 6.36
C LEU A 201 11.51 13.02 7.10
N ILE A 202 11.95 13.22 8.35
CA ILE A 202 11.59 14.41 9.14
C ILE A 202 12.08 15.68 8.46
N VAL A 203 13.32 15.70 7.96
CA VAL A 203 13.85 16.88 7.25
C VAL A 203 13.02 17.20 6.00
N SER A 204 12.65 16.19 5.20
CA SER A 204 11.80 16.40 4.03
C SER A 204 10.42 16.93 4.42
N ALA A 205 9.82 16.35 5.46
CA ALA A 205 8.53 16.76 6.00
C ALA A 205 8.53 18.22 6.48
N LEU A 206 9.50 18.60 7.32
CA LEU A 206 9.66 19.97 7.84
C LEU A 206 9.81 20.98 6.70
N VAL A 207 10.71 20.70 5.76
CA VAL A 207 10.96 21.60 4.62
C VAL A 207 9.72 21.74 3.75
N ALA A 208 8.98 20.66 3.51
CA ALA A 208 7.75 20.69 2.73
C ALA A 208 6.66 21.53 3.40
N SER A 209 6.45 21.38 4.72
CA SER A 209 5.49 22.19 5.49
C SER A 209 5.86 23.67 5.45
N ILE A 210 7.14 24.02 5.64
CA ILE A 210 7.61 25.40 5.55
C ILE A 210 7.32 25.98 4.16
N VAL A 211 7.68 25.25 3.10
CA VAL A 211 7.48 25.72 1.72
C VAL A 211 5.99 25.88 1.39
N ALA A 212 5.14 24.93 1.79
CA ALA A 212 3.70 25.04 1.57
C ALA A 212 3.07 26.21 2.36
N GLY A 213 3.49 26.41 3.62
CA GLY A 213 3.04 27.52 4.45
C GLY A 213 3.41 28.89 3.88
N LEU A 214 4.62 29.04 3.33
CA LEU A 214 5.06 30.28 2.68
C LEU A 214 4.25 30.65 1.41
N ILE A 215 3.65 29.67 0.74
CA ILE A 215 2.85 29.88 -0.48
C ILE A 215 1.37 30.19 -0.12
N GLY A 216 1.00 30.11 1.17
CA GLY A 216 -0.36 30.34 1.64
C GLY A 216 -1.18 29.07 1.86
N GLY A 217 -0.54 27.89 1.95
CA GLY A 217 -1.20 26.67 2.39
C GLY A 217 -1.59 26.77 3.86
N HIS A 218 -2.88 26.94 4.14
CA HIS A 218 -3.41 26.87 5.50
C HIS A 218 -3.73 25.40 5.79
N GLY A 219 -2.98 24.77 6.69
CA GLY A 219 -3.27 23.41 7.16
C GLY A 219 -4.56 23.37 7.98
N LEU A 220 -5.05 22.16 8.24
CA LEU A 220 -6.10 21.94 9.23
C LEU A 220 -5.55 22.33 10.61
N SER A 221 -6.30 23.12 11.38
CA SER A 221 -6.06 23.35 12.80
C SER A 221 -7.37 23.17 13.54
N ILE A 222 -7.31 22.61 14.75
CA ILE A 222 -8.46 22.38 15.61
C ILE A 222 -8.19 23.13 16.91
N ASP A 223 -8.91 24.22 17.12
CA ASP A 223 -8.78 25.01 18.34
C ASP A 223 -9.57 24.33 19.46
N ILE A 224 -8.87 23.94 20.51
CA ILE A 224 -9.48 23.31 21.68
C ILE A 224 -9.58 24.36 22.78
N TYR A 225 -10.72 25.05 22.83
CA TYR A 225 -11.04 25.98 23.90
C TYR A 225 -11.60 25.21 25.10
N ASP A 226 -11.03 25.44 26.29
CA ASP A 226 -11.51 24.87 27.56
C ASP A 226 -11.71 23.33 27.52
N ALA A 227 -10.72 22.58 27.02
CA ALA A 227 -10.70 21.15 27.28
C ALA A 227 -10.64 20.94 28.80
N SER A 228 -11.72 20.37 29.35
CA SER A 228 -11.70 19.80 30.68
C SER A 228 -10.46 18.91 30.79
N ARG A 229 -9.66 19.10 31.85
CA ARG A 229 -8.42 18.35 32.08
C ARG A 229 -8.71 16.86 31.88
N VAL A 230 -8.00 16.22 30.96
CA VAL A 230 -8.15 14.78 30.74
C VAL A 230 -7.81 14.07 32.04
N THR A 231 -8.74 13.23 32.49
CA THR A 231 -8.66 12.46 33.72
C THR A 231 -8.48 10.97 33.40
N PRO A 232 -7.92 10.16 34.33
CA PRO A 232 -7.76 8.72 34.10
C PRO A 232 -9.05 7.96 33.69
N PRO A 233 -10.25 8.30 34.21
CA PRO A 233 -11.50 7.70 33.74
C PRO A 233 -11.80 7.90 32.26
N ASP A 234 -11.31 8.97 31.62
CA ASP A 234 -11.60 9.27 30.21
C ASP A 234 -11.00 8.24 29.24
N TYR A 235 -9.99 7.48 29.67
CA TYR A 235 -9.37 6.43 28.84
C TYR A 235 -10.31 5.28 28.52
N VAL A 236 -11.22 4.93 29.42
CA VAL A 236 -12.18 3.84 29.21
C VAL A 236 -13.13 4.12 28.03
N PRO A 237 -13.85 5.26 27.98
CA PRO A 237 -14.69 5.59 26.83
C PRO A 237 -13.89 5.80 25.55
N ALA A 238 -12.65 6.30 25.61
CA ALA A 238 -11.79 6.42 24.43
C ALA A 238 -11.37 5.06 23.84
N ILE A 239 -11.00 4.09 24.68
CA ILE A 239 -10.71 2.72 24.26
C ILE A 239 -11.95 2.10 23.61
N PHE A 240 -13.12 2.27 24.23
CA PHE A 240 -14.39 1.76 23.70
C PHE A 240 -14.75 2.42 22.36
N LEU A 241 -14.58 3.74 22.23
CA LEU A 241 -14.73 4.46 20.97
C LEU A 241 -13.76 3.92 19.90
N GLY A 242 -12.54 3.56 20.26
CA GLY A 242 -11.59 2.88 19.37
C GLY A 242 -12.13 1.56 18.82
N VAL A 243 -12.74 0.72 19.67
CA VAL A 243 -13.40 -0.53 19.23
C VAL A 243 -14.54 -0.23 18.25
N VAL A 244 -15.39 0.76 18.57
CA VAL A 244 -16.50 1.17 17.70
C VAL A 244 -15.98 1.64 16.33
N CYS A 245 -14.98 2.53 16.32
CA CYS A 245 -14.35 3.02 15.11
C CYS A 245 -13.73 1.88 14.26
N ALA A 246 -13.14 0.88 14.90
CA ALA A 246 -12.59 -0.30 14.21
C ALA A 246 -13.67 -1.05 13.42
N PHE A 247 -14.77 -1.41 14.06
CA PHE A 247 -15.84 -2.17 13.41
C PHE A 247 -16.52 -1.38 12.30
N ILE A 248 -16.85 -0.10 12.55
CA ILE A 248 -17.46 0.76 11.52
C ILE A 248 -16.48 0.95 10.36
N GLY A 249 -15.18 1.13 10.63
CA GLY A 249 -14.14 1.25 9.60
C GLY A 249 -14.03 -0.01 8.74
N ILE A 250 -14.06 -1.21 9.34
CA ILE A 250 -14.08 -2.49 8.62
C ILE A 250 -15.29 -2.58 7.70
N VAL A 251 -16.49 -2.27 8.22
CA VAL A 251 -17.72 -2.27 7.42
C VAL A 251 -17.61 -1.30 6.24
N LEU A 252 -17.03 -0.12 6.43
CA LEU A 252 -16.81 0.82 5.34
C LEU A 252 -15.85 0.25 4.28
N MET A 253 -14.71 -0.31 4.69
CA MET A 253 -13.74 -0.91 3.76
C MET A 253 -14.38 -2.05 2.94
N GLN A 254 -15.15 -2.92 3.59
CA GLN A 254 -15.89 -4.00 2.93
C GLN A 254 -16.96 -3.46 1.98
N THR A 255 -17.70 -2.43 2.38
CA THR A 255 -18.73 -1.79 1.54
C THR A 255 -18.13 -1.18 0.28
N VAL A 256 -17.01 -0.47 0.40
CA VAL A 256 -16.28 0.09 -0.76
C VAL A 256 -15.87 -1.03 -1.72
N SER A 257 -15.34 -2.14 -1.21
CA SER A 257 -14.94 -3.28 -2.04
C SER A 257 -16.11 -4.00 -2.68
N LEU A 258 -17.23 -4.14 -1.97
CA LEU A 258 -18.46 -4.72 -2.51
C LEU A 258 -18.99 -3.89 -3.68
N ILE A 259 -18.99 -2.56 -3.55
CA ILE A 259 -19.41 -1.65 -4.62
C ILE A 259 -18.43 -1.74 -5.81
N GLU A 260 -17.11 -1.74 -5.56
CA GLU A 260 -16.09 -1.90 -6.61
C GLU A 260 -16.24 -3.23 -7.35
N GLU A 261 -16.50 -4.33 -6.64
CA GLU A 261 -16.72 -5.64 -7.24
C GLU A 261 -18.04 -5.72 -8.01
N THR A 262 -19.12 -5.14 -7.48
CA THR A 262 -20.42 -5.09 -8.16
C THR A 262 -20.32 -4.26 -9.45
N ALA A 263 -19.66 -3.11 -9.38
CA ALA A 263 -19.38 -2.28 -10.55
C ALA A 263 -18.50 -3.05 -11.55
N ARG A 264 -17.49 -3.80 -11.08
CA ARG A 264 -16.63 -4.64 -11.93
C ARG A 264 -17.40 -5.74 -12.65
N LYS A 265 -18.33 -6.42 -11.97
CA LYS A 265 -19.18 -7.49 -12.50
C LYS A 265 -20.32 -6.97 -13.41
N SER A 266 -20.65 -5.68 -13.33
CA SER A 266 -21.65 -5.07 -14.20
C SER A 266 -21.20 -5.04 -15.67
N ALA A 267 -22.18 -5.06 -16.60
CA ALA A 267 -21.93 -4.91 -18.04
C ALA A 267 -21.50 -3.49 -18.45
N ILE A 268 -21.44 -2.54 -17.50
CA ILE A 268 -21.12 -1.14 -17.77
C ILE A 268 -19.62 -1.01 -18.10
N PRO A 269 -19.24 -0.43 -19.25
CA PRO A 269 -17.85 -0.18 -19.60
C PRO A 269 -17.14 0.68 -18.56
N GLY A 270 -15.87 0.36 -18.27
CA GLY A 270 -15.11 1.02 -17.19
C GLY A 270 -14.98 2.54 -17.32
N TRP A 271 -15.07 3.08 -18.54
CA TRP A 271 -15.04 4.53 -18.81
C TRP A 271 -16.38 5.23 -18.57
N LEU A 272 -17.51 4.52 -18.55
CA LEU A 272 -18.83 5.10 -18.30
C LEU A 272 -19.19 5.08 -16.80
N ARG A 273 -18.53 4.22 -16.02
CA ARG A 273 -18.77 4.09 -14.57
C ARG A 273 -18.62 5.40 -13.81
N PRO A 274 -17.59 6.25 -14.04
CA PRO A 274 -17.47 7.51 -13.29
C PRO A 274 -18.63 8.46 -13.56
N THR A 275 -19.21 8.47 -14.76
CA THR A 275 -20.39 9.29 -15.06
C THR A 275 -21.60 8.86 -14.23
N ILE A 276 -21.86 7.55 -14.13
CA ILE A 276 -22.96 7.01 -13.31
C ILE A 276 -22.71 7.28 -11.82
N GLY A 277 -21.47 7.07 -11.37
CA GLY A 277 -21.05 7.43 -10.02
C GLY A 277 -21.25 8.93 -9.74
N GLY A 278 -20.96 9.79 -10.70
CA GLY A 278 -21.15 11.24 -10.62
C GLY A 278 -22.62 11.62 -10.45
N VAL A 279 -23.54 10.97 -11.18
CA VAL A 279 -24.98 11.16 -10.98
C VAL A 279 -25.39 10.77 -9.56
N ALA A 280 -24.95 9.62 -9.07
CA ALA A 280 -25.29 9.15 -7.73
C ALA A 280 -24.70 10.05 -6.62
N VAL A 281 -23.42 10.44 -6.74
CA VAL A 281 -22.77 11.35 -5.79
C VAL A 281 -23.43 12.73 -5.81
N GLY A 282 -23.73 13.27 -7.00
CA GLY A 282 -24.44 14.54 -7.13
C GLY A 282 -25.85 14.48 -6.54
N ALA A 283 -26.57 13.35 -6.69
CA ALA A 283 -27.88 13.16 -6.07
C ALA A 283 -27.79 13.13 -4.53
N LEU A 284 -26.77 12.49 -3.95
CA LEU A 284 -26.51 12.55 -2.51
C LEU A 284 -26.14 13.97 -2.06
N ALA A 285 -25.39 14.71 -2.88
CA ALA A 285 -24.99 16.08 -2.59
C ALA A 285 -26.16 17.07 -2.61
N LEU A 286 -27.24 16.78 -3.37
CA LEU A 286 -28.49 17.56 -3.28
C LEU A 286 -29.16 17.46 -1.90
N ILE A 287 -28.93 16.36 -1.17
CA ILE A 287 -29.41 16.20 0.21
C ILE A 287 -28.49 16.98 1.16
N SER A 288 -27.18 16.83 1.00
CA SER A 288 -26.19 17.58 1.77
C SER A 288 -24.90 17.82 0.97
N PRO A 289 -24.57 19.07 0.59
CA PRO A 289 -23.34 19.39 -0.15
C PRO A 289 -22.05 19.03 0.61
N GLN A 290 -22.13 18.85 1.93
CA GLN A 290 -21.02 18.47 2.80
C GLN A 290 -20.39 17.12 2.44
N VAL A 291 -21.09 16.28 1.66
CA VAL A 291 -20.53 15.01 1.15
C VAL A 291 -19.51 15.20 0.03
N LEU A 292 -19.51 16.34 -0.66
CA LEU A 292 -18.63 16.57 -1.80
C LEU A 292 -17.15 16.67 -1.39
N SER A 293 -16.25 16.38 -2.32
CA SER A 293 -14.79 16.49 -2.14
C SER A 293 -14.29 15.68 -0.92
N SER A 294 -13.18 16.10 -0.32
CA SER A 294 -12.55 15.47 0.84
C SER A 294 -13.31 15.68 2.14
N GLY A 295 -14.07 16.78 2.27
CA GLY A 295 -14.80 17.13 3.50
C GLY A 295 -14.07 18.07 4.45
N HIS A 296 -13.03 18.80 4.00
CA HIS A 296 -12.28 19.74 4.86
C HIS A 296 -13.18 20.82 5.46
N GLY A 297 -13.98 21.48 4.61
CA GLY A 297 -14.95 22.47 5.07
C GLY A 297 -16.01 21.86 6.00
N ALA A 298 -16.50 20.67 5.67
CA ALA A 298 -17.50 19.99 6.48
C ALA A 298 -16.96 19.63 7.88
N LEU A 299 -15.72 19.14 7.99
CA LEU A 299 -15.07 18.90 9.28
C LEU A 299 -15.08 20.18 10.14
N HIS A 300 -14.61 21.30 9.60
CA HIS A 300 -14.59 22.58 10.33
C HIS A 300 -15.98 23.05 10.75
N LEU A 301 -17.00 22.90 9.89
CA LEU A 301 -18.37 23.27 10.26
C LEU A 301 -18.92 22.39 11.39
N ASN A 302 -18.59 21.10 11.37
CA ASN A 302 -19.23 20.12 12.23
C ASN A 302 -18.45 19.85 13.51
N ILE A 303 -17.18 20.26 13.65
CA ILE A 303 -16.41 19.92 14.84
C ILE A 303 -16.98 20.61 16.09
N ASP A 304 -17.35 21.89 15.98
CA ASP A 304 -17.90 22.68 17.09
C ASP A 304 -19.43 22.89 17.04
N ALA A 305 -20.11 22.53 15.95
CA ALA A 305 -21.54 22.78 15.82
C ALA A 305 -22.42 21.81 16.62
N ASP A 306 -23.45 22.32 17.30
CA ASP A 306 -24.45 21.48 17.98
C ASP A 306 -25.45 20.87 16.99
N LEU A 307 -25.12 19.69 16.47
CA LEU A 307 -26.00 18.91 15.60
C LEU A 307 -26.68 17.79 16.38
N THR A 308 -27.92 17.51 15.98
CA THR A 308 -28.66 16.37 16.51
C THR A 308 -27.99 15.06 16.12
N ILE A 309 -28.17 14.01 16.95
CA ILE A 309 -27.64 12.67 16.66
C ILE A 309 -28.10 12.15 15.29
N TYR A 310 -29.35 12.46 14.89
CA TYR A 310 -29.90 12.10 13.58
C TYR A 310 -29.20 12.84 12.43
N GLY A 311 -28.88 14.13 12.61
CA GLY A 311 -28.13 14.91 11.64
C GLY A 311 -26.71 14.36 11.43
N LEU A 312 -26.00 14.07 12.52
CA LEU A 312 -24.66 13.48 12.48
C LEU A 312 -24.66 12.09 11.83
N ALA A 313 -25.59 11.22 12.23
CA ALA A 313 -25.72 9.88 11.67
C ALA A 313 -26.10 9.91 10.18
N GLY A 314 -27.05 10.78 9.80
CA GLY A 314 -27.43 10.98 8.40
C GLY A 314 -26.25 11.46 7.56
N LEU A 315 -25.50 12.44 8.04
CA LEU A 315 -24.33 12.98 7.36
C LEU A 315 -23.20 11.93 7.22
N PHE A 316 -22.96 11.14 8.27
CA PHE A 316 -22.03 10.02 8.23
C PHE A 316 -22.42 9.01 7.13
N LEU A 317 -23.69 8.58 7.10
CA LEU A 317 -24.19 7.62 6.10
C LEU A 317 -24.08 8.18 4.68
N LEU A 318 -24.47 9.44 4.47
CA LEU A 318 -24.37 10.09 3.17
C LEU A 318 -22.91 10.21 2.72
N LYS A 319 -21.98 10.61 3.60
CA LYS A 319 -20.55 10.70 3.28
C LYS A 319 -19.92 9.34 3.00
N ALA A 320 -20.26 8.33 3.79
CA ALA A 320 -19.81 6.95 3.60
C ALA A 320 -20.28 6.41 2.24
N ALA A 321 -21.58 6.58 1.92
CA ALA A 321 -22.14 6.18 0.64
C ALA A 321 -21.49 6.92 -0.54
N ALA A 322 -21.38 8.25 -0.46
CA ALA A 322 -20.77 9.06 -1.51
C ALA A 322 -19.30 8.67 -1.75
N SER A 323 -18.54 8.42 -0.70
CA SER A 323 -17.13 8.00 -0.80
C SER A 323 -16.99 6.60 -1.41
N ALA A 324 -17.84 5.66 -0.99
CA ALA A 324 -17.83 4.29 -1.51
C ALA A 324 -18.28 4.22 -2.98
N ILE A 325 -19.31 4.97 -3.35
CA ILE A 325 -19.76 5.11 -4.74
C ILE A 325 -18.68 5.77 -5.59
N SER A 326 -18.03 6.83 -5.10
CA SER A 326 -16.97 7.51 -5.83
C SER A 326 -15.85 6.54 -6.20
N ILE A 327 -15.31 5.82 -5.21
CA ILE A 327 -14.22 4.86 -5.42
C ILE A 327 -14.67 3.68 -6.28
N GLY A 328 -15.83 3.08 -5.96
CA GLY A 328 -16.34 1.92 -6.70
C GLY A 328 -16.72 2.22 -8.16
N SER A 329 -17.01 3.49 -8.47
CA SER A 329 -17.31 3.97 -9.83
C SER A 329 -16.07 4.40 -10.61
N ASN A 330 -14.86 4.11 -10.13
CA ASN A 330 -13.57 4.51 -10.72
C ASN A 330 -13.21 6.00 -10.62
N PHE A 331 -13.83 6.79 -9.74
CA PHE A 331 -13.18 8.06 -9.36
C PHE A 331 -11.84 7.78 -8.67
N ARG A 332 -10.87 8.66 -8.87
CA ARG A 332 -9.54 8.50 -8.31
C ARG A 332 -9.38 9.41 -7.10
N GLY A 333 -9.04 8.82 -5.96
CA GLY A 333 -8.72 9.58 -4.76
C GLY A 333 -8.45 8.70 -3.56
N GLY A 334 -8.13 9.34 -2.43
CA GLY A 334 -7.89 8.70 -1.15
C GLY A 334 -9.11 8.79 -0.21
N LEU A 335 -9.15 7.89 0.78
CA LEU A 335 -10.08 7.98 1.91
C LEU A 335 -9.47 8.67 3.13
N PHE A 336 -8.24 9.20 3.02
CA PHE A 336 -7.51 9.70 4.19
C PHE A 336 -8.31 10.79 4.90
N PHE A 337 -8.57 11.93 4.25
CA PHE A 337 -9.33 12.98 4.92
C PHE A 337 -10.81 12.63 5.12
N ALA A 338 -11.41 11.89 4.18
CA ALA A 338 -12.79 11.43 4.33
C ALA A 338 -12.97 10.60 5.62
N SER A 339 -11.97 9.78 5.97
CA SER A 339 -11.94 9.02 7.23
C SER A 339 -11.80 9.90 8.46
N LEU A 340 -10.98 10.96 8.41
CA LEU A 340 -10.90 11.93 9.50
C LEU A 340 -12.27 12.57 9.75
N PHE A 341 -12.93 13.04 8.69
CA PHE A 341 -14.26 13.64 8.80
C PHE A 341 -15.30 12.65 9.32
N MET A 342 -15.41 11.47 8.73
CA MET A 342 -16.35 10.44 9.20
C MET A 342 -16.08 10.02 10.66
N GLY A 343 -14.80 9.91 11.04
CA GLY A 343 -14.40 9.61 12.42
C GLY A 343 -14.80 10.70 13.40
N SER A 344 -14.69 11.98 13.01
CA SER A 344 -15.15 13.09 13.85
C SER A 344 -16.66 13.01 14.12
N LEU A 345 -17.45 12.62 13.11
CA LEU A 345 -18.90 12.44 13.26
C LEU A 345 -19.22 11.29 14.21
N VAL A 346 -18.52 10.16 14.08
CA VAL A 346 -18.65 9.01 15.01
C VAL A 346 -18.28 9.43 16.44
N GLY A 347 -17.19 10.17 16.61
CA GLY A 347 -16.76 10.70 17.90
C GLY A 347 -17.78 11.64 18.53
N LYS A 348 -18.42 12.51 17.73
CA LYS A 348 -19.49 13.38 18.22
C LYS A 348 -20.76 12.62 18.59
N ILE A 349 -21.17 11.65 17.77
CA ILE A 349 -22.30 10.77 18.11
C ILE A 349 -22.00 10.06 19.44
N PHE A 350 -20.78 9.58 19.62
CA PHE A 350 -20.33 8.97 20.86
C PHE A 350 -20.40 9.95 22.03
N ALA A 351 -19.93 11.19 21.87
CA ALA A 351 -20.02 12.22 22.90
C ALA A 351 -21.45 12.47 23.39
N LEU A 352 -22.43 12.46 22.49
CA LEU A 352 -23.84 12.60 22.84
C LEU A 352 -24.38 11.38 23.59
N CYS A 353 -23.82 10.20 23.35
CA CYS A 353 -24.22 8.96 24.02
C CYS A 353 -23.50 8.75 25.35
N ALA A 354 -22.31 9.31 25.52
CA ALA A 354 -21.41 9.05 26.64
C ALA A 354 -22.08 9.34 28.02
N PRO A 355 -22.85 10.42 28.22
CA PRO A 355 -23.51 10.68 29.50
C PRO A 355 -24.46 9.55 29.95
N TYR A 356 -25.09 8.83 29.02
CA TYR A 356 -26.01 7.73 29.32
C TYR A 356 -25.32 6.46 29.79
N ILE A 357 -24.02 6.31 29.53
CA ILE A 357 -23.18 5.20 29.98
C ILE A 357 -22.28 5.58 31.17
N GLY A 358 -22.56 6.72 31.80
CA GLY A 358 -21.83 7.20 32.99
C GLY A 358 -20.56 8.00 32.70
N TYR A 359 -20.34 8.44 31.46
CA TYR A 359 -19.16 9.19 31.03
C TYR A 359 -19.58 10.51 30.36
N GLY A 360 -19.56 11.65 31.05
CA GLY A 360 -20.07 12.93 30.49
C GLY A 360 -19.22 14.16 30.76
N SER A 361 -18.06 14.00 31.42
CA SER A 361 -17.20 15.10 31.84
C SER A 361 -16.28 15.64 30.74
N THR A 362 -16.04 14.84 29.70
CA THR A 362 -15.14 15.18 28.60
C THR A 362 -15.88 16.03 27.57
N ALA A 363 -15.25 17.11 27.10
CA ALA A 363 -15.84 17.96 26.08
C ALA A 363 -16.10 17.17 24.77
N PRO A 364 -17.23 17.38 24.06
CA PRO A 364 -17.55 16.65 22.83
C PRO A 364 -16.49 16.74 21.74
N VAL A 365 -15.79 17.87 21.63
CA VAL A 365 -14.67 18.07 20.68
C VAL A 365 -13.53 17.07 20.91
N VAL A 366 -13.27 16.68 22.17
CA VAL A 366 -12.24 15.70 22.51
C VAL A 366 -12.61 14.33 21.94
N TYR A 367 -13.86 13.89 22.13
CA TYR A 367 -14.34 12.65 21.51
C TYR A 367 -14.37 12.73 19.98
N ALA A 368 -14.66 13.90 19.40
CA ALA A 368 -14.57 14.11 17.96
C ALA A 368 -13.12 13.88 17.46
N VAL A 369 -12.11 14.42 18.15
CA VAL A 369 -10.69 14.20 17.82
C VAL A 369 -10.28 12.73 18.02
N VAL A 370 -10.71 12.10 19.11
CA VAL A 370 -10.46 10.67 19.36
C VAL A 370 -11.08 9.81 18.25
N GLY A 371 -12.35 10.07 17.91
CA GLY A 371 -13.06 9.37 16.83
C GLY A 371 -12.42 9.58 15.47
N MET A 372 -12.04 10.83 15.15
CA MET A 372 -11.33 11.23 13.94
C MET A 372 -10.06 10.38 13.73
N SER A 373 -9.17 10.37 14.73
CA SER A 373 -7.90 9.64 14.64
C SER A 373 -8.08 8.13 14.69
N ALA A 374 -8.97 7.62 15.55
CA ALA A 374 -9.24 6.18 15.65
C ALA A 374 -9.82 5.62 14.34
N PHE A 375 -10.83 6.26 13.77
CA PHE A 375 -11.46 5.82 12.52
C PHE A 375 -10.48 5.93 11.33
N ALA A 376 -9.70 7.00 11.28
CA ALA A 376 -8.66 7.15 10.27
C ALA A 376 -7.56 6.07 10.42
N ALA A 377 -7.20 5.68 11.64
CA ALA A 377 -6.27 4.57 11.88
C ALA A 377 -6.84 3.24 11.39
N ALA A 378 -8.15 3.00 11.54
CA ALA A 378 -8.80 1.78 11.02
C ALA A 378 -8.67 1.66 9.50
N ILE A 379 -8.81 2.78 8.78
CA ILE A 379 -8.84 2.80 7.31
C ILE A 379 -7.42 2.87 6.74
N ILE A 380 -6.58 3.75 7.30
CA ILE A 380 -5.24 4.00 6.75
C ILE A 380 -4.26 2.94 7.24
N GLY A 381 -4.32 2.56 8.52
CA GLY A 381 -3.45 1.56 9.14
C GLY A 381 -2.16 2.12 9.75
N GLY A 382 -2.07 3.44 9.99
CA GLY A 382 -0.92 4.11 10.61
C GLY A 382 -1.24 4.66 12.01
N PRO A 383 -1.05 3.89 13.09
CA PRO A 383 -1.41 4.34 14.43
C PRO A 383 -0.58 5.53 14.94
N LEU A 384 0.75 5.53 14.72
CA LEU A 384 1.57 6.66 15.12
C LEU A 384 1.30 7.87 14.23
N THR A 385 1.06 7.65 12.94
CA THR A 385 0.65 8.69 12.00
C THR A 385 -0.58 9.44 12.52
N MET A 386 -1.64 8.72 12.93
CA MET A 386 -2.86 9.37 13.44
C MET A 386 -2.70 10.00 14.83
N THR A 387 -1.81 9.45 15.65
CA THR A 387 -1.50 10.00 16.97
C THR A 387 -0.76 11.34 16.82
N PHE A 388 0.26 11.40 15.97
CA PHE A 388 0.98 12.63 15.70
C PHE A 388 0.12 13.65 14.96
N LEU A 389 -0.81 13.20 14.11
CA LEU A 389 -1.77 14.11 13.50
C LEU A 389 -2.65 14.78 14.57
N ALA A 390 -3.17 14.02 15.54
CA ALA A 390 -3.91 14.63 16.65
C ALA A 390 -3.04 15.61 17.44
N LEU A 391 -1.77 15.27 17.73
CA LEU A 391 -0.85 16.16 18.44
C LEU A 391 -0.61 17.47 17.68
N GLU A 392 -0.34 17.40 16.38
CA GLU A 392 -0.02 18.57 15.56
C GLU A 392 -1.25 19.43 15.25
N LEU A 393 -2.44 18.82 15.17
CA LEU A 393 -3.70 19.55 14.96
C LEU A 393 -4.21 20.27 16.21
N THR A 394 -3.97 19.70 17.40
CA THR A 394 -4.54 20.17 18.66
C THR A 394 -3.54 20.88 19.56
N GLY A 395 -2.25 20.57 19.43
CA GLY A 395 -1.20 21.05 20.32
C GLY A 395 -1.25 20.48 21.75
N ASP A 396 -2.18 19.56 22.05
CA ASP A 396 -2.43 19.08 23.42
C ASP A 396 -1.94 17.63 23.61
N PHE A 397 -0.97 17.49 24.52
CA PHE A 397 -0.37 16.19 24.82
C PHE A 397 -1.31 15.24 25.57
N GLN A 398 -2.20 15.75 26.43
CA GLN A 398 -3.14 14.92 27.19
C GLN A 398 -4.19 14.30 26.28
N ILE A 399 -4.73 15.08 25.35
CA ILE A 399 -5.66 14.60 24.31
C ILE A 399 -4.94 13.62 23.39
N THR A 400 -3.69 13.90 23.03
CA THR A 400 -2.87 12.98 22.24
C THR A 400 -2.70 11.61 22.92
N ALA A 401 -2.49 11.57 24.23
CA ALA A 401 -2.39 10.31 24.98
C ALA A 401 -3.72 9.52 24.94
N LEU A 402 -4.86 10.22 25.00
CA LEU A 402 -6.18 9.61 24.86
C LEU A 402 -6.41 9.03 23.46
N VAL A 403 -6.03 9.79 22.44
CA VAL A 403 -6.06 9.37 21.03
C VAL A 403 -5.20 8.12 20.83
N LEU A 404 -3.99 8.10 21.40
CA LEU A 404 -3.08 6.96 21.29
C LEU A 404 -3.73 5.67 21.82
N ALA A 405 -4.42 5.73 22.97
CA ALA A 405 -5.13 4.59 23.53
C ALA A 405 -6.24 4.07 22.59
N ALA A 406 -7.05 4.97 22.03
CA ALA A 406 -8.11 4.62 21.09
C ALA A 406 -7.56 4.05 19.77
N VAL A 407 -6.51 4.66 19.23
CA VAL A 407 -5.88 4.29 17.96
C VAL A 407 -5.15 2.95 18.05
N ILE A 408 -4.45 2.66 19.15
CA ILE A 408 -3.84 1.34 19.39
C ILE A 408 -4.93 0.28 19.46
N THR A 409 -6.00 0.54 20.22
CA THR A 409 -7.14 -0.38 20.33
C THR A 409 -7.76 -0.64 18.97
N THR A 410 -7.99 0.42 18.19
CA THR A 410 -8.54 0.32 16.83
C THR A 410 -7.65 -0.54 15.94
N SER A 411 -6.34 -0.27 15.95
CA SER A 411 -5.36 -0.99 15.12
C SER A 411 -5.28 -2.47 15.51
N LEU A 412 -5.36 -2.80 16.79
CA LEU A 412 -5.37 -4.17 17.29
C LEU A 412 -6.62 -4.92 16.83
N VAL A 413 -7.80 -4.31 16.96
CA VAL A 413 -9.07 -4.91 16.54
C VAL A 413 -9.08 -5.13 15.03
N VAL A 414 -8.72 -4.13 14.21
CA VAL A 414 -8.66 -4.28 12.75
C VAL A 414 -7.66 -5.35 12.35
N ARG A 415 -6.46 -5.38 12.95
CA ARG A 415 -5.43 -6.36 12.62
C ARG A 415 -5.84 -7.80 12.97
N THR A 416 -6.55 -8.00 14.08
CA THR A 416 -6.96 -9.35 14.53
C THR A 416 -8.21 -9.86 13.82
N THR A 417 -9.14 -8.98 13.45
CA THR A 417 -10.42 -9.38 12.84
C THR A 417 -10.41 -9.33 11.31
N PHE A 418 -9.76 -8.33 10.72
CA PHE A 418 -9.77 -8.11 9.27
C PHE A 418 -8.39 -8.32 8.63
N GLY A 419 -7.31 -7.92 9.31
CA GLY A 419 -5.92 -8.20 8.91
C GLY A 419 -5.33 -7.29 7.84
N TYR A 420 -6.08 -6.31 7.33
CA TYR A 420 -5.67 -5.38 6.28
C TYR A 420 -6.09 -3.95 6.61
N SER A 421 -5.32 -2.95 6.16
CA SER A 421 -5.78 -1.57 6.01
C SER A 421 -6.41 -1.38 4.63
N PHE A 422 -7.01 -0.23 4.35
CA PHE A 422 -7.66 0.02 3.06
C PHE A 422 -6.69 -0.13 1.87
N ALA A 423 -5.47 0.37 2.01
CA ALA A 423 -4.46 0.24 0.96
C ALA A 423 -4.04 -1.23 0.74
N THR A 424 -3.73 -1.95 1.82
CA THR A 424 -3.26 -3.34 1.73
C THR A 424 -4.39 -4.31 1.36
N TRP A 425 -5.63 -4.00 1.73
CA TRP A 425 -6.82 -4.73 1.31
C TRP A 425 -7.02 -4.67 -0.21
N ARG A 426 -6.81 -3.50 -0.83
CA ARG A 426 -6.90 -3.38 -2.29
C ARG A 426 -5.80 -4.14 -3.02
N PHE A 427 -4.61 -4.27 -2.44
CA PHE A 427 -3.58 -5.17 -2.96
C PHE A 427 -4.04 -6.62 -2.88
N HIS A 428 -4.59 -7.03 -1.73
CA HIS A 428 -5.13 -8.38 -1.56
C HIS A 428 -6.17 -8.74 -2.62
N LEU A 429 -7.11 -7.83 -2.90
CA LEU A 429 -8.13 -8.02 -3.95
C LEU A 429 -7.55 -8.13 -5.37
N ARG A 430 -6.33 -7.64 -5.62
CA ARG A 430 -5.60 -7.79 -6.89
C ARG A 430 -4.73 -9.06 -6.93
N GLY A 431 -4.77 -9.90 -5.89
CA GLY A 431 -3.93 -11.08 -5.75
C GLY A 431 -2.55 -10.81 -5.13
N GLU A 432 -2.31 -9.59 -4.65
CA GLU A 432 -1.06 -9.20 -4.02
C GLU A 432 -1.16 -9.40 -2.50
N SER A 433 -0.37 -10.33 -1.94
CA SER A 433 -0.45 -10.70 -0.52
C SER A 433 0.31 -9.75 0.43
N ILE A 434 0.22 -8.44 0.20
CA ILE A 434 0.83 -7.42 1.07
C ILE A 434 -0.16 -7.14 2.19
N ARG A 435 0.14 -7.50 3.45
CA ARG A 435 -0.73 -7.16 4.59
C ARG A 435 -0.26 -5.94 5.37
N SER A 436 1.02 -5.59 5.27
CA SER A 436 1.65 -4.44 5.91
C SER A 436 2.84 -3.97 5.07
N ALA A 437 3.30 -2.73 5.28
CA ALA A 437 4.59 -2.28 4.78
C ALA A 437 5.75 -3.16 5.28
N HIS A 438 5.56 -3.90 6.38
CA HIS A 438 6.50 -4.89 6.91
C HIS A 438 6.44 -6.25 6.17
N ASP A 439 5.30 -6.58 5.55
CA ASP A 439 5.11 -7.78 4.71
C ASP A 439 5.60 -7.51 3.28
N ILE A 440 6.80 -6.91 3.19
CA ILE A 440 7.52 -6.71 1.94
C ILE A 440 7.56 -8.07 1.24
N GLY A 441 7.31 -8.12 -0.06
CA GLY A 441 7.21 -9.36 -0.86
C GLY A 441 8.50 -10.20 -0.97
N TRP A 442 9.36 -10.24 0.05
CA TRP A 442 10.62 -10.98 0.09
C TRP A 442 10.40 -12.48 -0.07
N ILE A 443 9.32 -13.03 0.50
CA ILE A 443 8.94 -14.42 0.26
C ILE A 443 8.62 -14.63 -1.22
N ARG A 444 7.99 -13.67 -1.92
CA ARG A 444 7.68 -13.76 -3.35
C ARG A 444 8.88 -13.53 -4.27
N ASP A 445 9.91 -12.81 -3.84
CA ASP A 445 11.08 -12.54 -4.68
C ASP A 445 12.01 -13.76 -4.78
N LEU A 446 12.02 -14.64 -3.77
CA LEU A 446 12.77 -15.89 -3.76
C LEU A 446 11.93 -17.03 -4.37
N THR A 447 11.76 -17.01 -5.69
CA THR A 447 11.02 -18.05 -6.40
C THR A 447 11.86 -19.29 -6.65
N VAL A 448 11.20 -20.44 -6.76
CA VAL A 448 11.81 -21.71 -7.17
C VAL A 448 12.59 -21.52 -8.47
N GLY A 449 12.03 -20.81 -9.46
CA GLY A 449 12.71 -20.56 -10.73
C GLY A 449 14.05 -19.81 -10.60
N LYS A 450 14.22 -18.96 -9.57
CA LYS A 450 15.48 -18.26 -9.30
C LYS A 450 16.47 -19.09 -8.46
N MET A 451 15.98 -20.05 -7.68
CA MET A 451 16.80 -20.91 -6.81
C MET A 451 17.22 -22.22 -7.46
N MET A 452 16.44 -22.72 -8.43
CA MET A 452 16.67 -24.01 -9.04
C MET A 452 17.97 -24.06 -9.84
N ARG A 453 18.58 -25.24 -9.89
CA ARG A 453 19.66 -25.52 -10.83
C ARG A 453 19.06 -25.97 -12.16
N ALA A 454 19.40 -25.26 -13.23
CA ALA A 454 18.97 -25.60 -14.58
C ALA A 454 19.78 -26.76 -15.20
N ASP A 455 20.99 -27.01 -14.70
CA ASP A 455 21.82 -28.15 -15.12
C ASP A 455 21.30 -29.43 -14.47
N ILE A 456 20.43 -30.14 -15.21
CA ILE A 456 19.80 -31.38 -14.79
C ILE A 456 20.23 -32.55 -15.67
N ARG A 457 20.62 -33.66 -15.03
CA ARG A 457 20.91 -34.92 -15.71
C ARG A 457 19.61 -35.65 -16.03
N LYS A 458 19.38 -35.94 -17.30
CA LYS A 458 18.15 -36.57 -17.81
C LYS A 458 18.43 -37.90 -18.51
N ALA A 459 17.52 -38.85 -18.32
CA ALA A 459 17.49 -40.12 -19.05
C ALA A 459 16.05 -40.49 -19.42
N ASN A 460 15.90 -41.35 -20.42
CA ASN A 460 14.60 -41.86 -20.82
C ASN A 460 14.25 -43.09 -19.97
N VAL A 461 13.00 -43.22 -19.55
CA VAL A 461 12.48 -44.39 -18.83
C VAL A 461 12.61 -45.68 -19.66
N SER A 462 12.52 -45.59 -20.99
CA SER A 462 12.70 -46.73 -21.91
C SER A 462 14.17 -47.19 -22.03
N MET A 463 15.12 -46.50 -21.41
CA MET A 463 16.53 -46.88 -21.41
C MET A 463 16.75 -48.17 -20.61
N GLY A 464 17.52 -49.11 -21.16
CA GLY A 464 17.90 -50.32 -20.45
C GLY A 464 18.84 -50.04 -19.27
N LEU A 465 18.72 -50.83 -18.20
CA LEU A 465 19.54 -50.70 -16.99
C LEU A 465 21.07 -50.72 -17.25
N PRO A 466 21.61 -51.56 -18.17
CA PRO A 466 23.05 -51.54 -18.48
C PRO A 466 23.50 -50.21 -19.10
N ALA A 467 22.73 -49.68 -20.05
CA ALA A 467 23.02 -48.39 -20.68
C ALA A 467 22.91 -47.23 -19.69
N PHE A 468 21.99 -47.33 -18.72
CA PHE A 468 21.90 -46.36 -17.63
C PHE A 468 23.16 -46.37 -16.74
N LYS A 469 23.63 -47.56 -16.34
CA LYS A 469 24.84 -47.72 -15.50
C LYS A 469 26.11 -47.26 -16.22
N GLU A 470 26.21 -47.45 -17.53
CA GLU A 470 27.32 -46.94 -18.34
C GLU A 470 27.30 -45.40 -18.42
N LYS A 471 26.11 -44.82 -18.62
CA LYS A 471 25.94 -43.36 -18.75
C LYS A 471 26.06 -42.61 -17.42
N PHE A 472 25.68 -43.25 -16.31
CA PHE A 472 25.67 -42.68 -14.97
C PHE A 472 26.40 -43.62 -13.99
N PRO A 473 27.75 -43.68 -14.06
CA PRO A 473 28.52 -44.52 -13.15
C PRO A 473 28.38 -44.03 -11.70
N LEU A 474 28.59 -44.94 -10.74
CA LEU A 474 28.50 -44.63 -9.32
C LEU A 474 29.43 -43.45 -8.97
N GLY A 475 28.89 -42.43 -8.29
CA GLY A 475 29.61 -41.19 -7.95
C GLY A 475 29.56 -40.08 -9.01
N SER A 476 29.05 -40.34 -10.22
CA SER A 476 28.90 -39.29 -11.25
C SER A 476 27.81 -38.26 -10.95
N THR A 477 26.71 -38.71 -10.35
CA THR A 477 25.61 -37.88 -9.85
C THR A 477 24.85 -38.67 -8.79
N GLN A 478 24.20 -37.97 -7.87
CA GLN A 478 23.33 -38.62 -6.88
C GLN A 478 21.97 -39.00 -7.48
N ARG A 479 21.46 -38.16 -8.40
CA ARG A 479 20.09 -38.22 -8.91
C ARG A 479 20.06 -38.06 -10.42
N VAL A 480 19.15 -38.77 -11.07
CA VAL A 480 18.86 -38.62 -12.50
C VAL A 480 17.34 -38.43 -12.68
N ILE A 481 16.97 -37.42 -13.46
CA ILE A 481 15.58 -37.12 -13.79
C ILE A 481 15.17 -38.00 -14.97
N MET A 482 14.10 -38.76 -14.79
CA MET A 482 13.58 -39.66 -15.81
C MET A 482 12.46 -38.99 -16.58
N THR A 483 12.47 -39.21 -17.90
CA THR A 483 11.50 -38.63 -18.84
C THR A 483 10.91 -39.70 -19.73
N HIS A 484 9.66 -39.50 -20.16
CA HIS A 484 9.04 -40.28 -21.22
C HIS A 484 9.57 -39.84 -22.60
N ASP A 485 9.25 -40.59 -23.66
CA ASP A 485 9.68 -40.30 -25.03
C ASP A 485 9.21 -38.94 -25.55
N ASP A 486 8.10 -38.40 -25.02
CA ASP A 486 7.56 -37.07 -25.33
C ASP A 486 8.24 -35.91 -24.56
N GLY A 487 9.21 -36.24 -23.71
CA GLY A 487 9.95 -35.30 -22.87
C GLY A 487 9.26 -34.90 -21.57
N ARG A 488 8.12 -35.51 -21.22
CA ARG A 488 7.44 -35.28 -19.95
C ARG A 488 8.16 -35.94 -18.79
N TYR A 489 8.07 -35.33 -17.62
CA TYR A 489 8.62 -35.84 -16.38
C TYR A 489 7.93 -37.16 -15.97
N ALA A 490 8.73 -38.18 -15.69
CA ALA A 490 8.26 -39.50 -15.28
C ALA A 490 8.56 -39.83 -13.81
N GLY A 491 9.57 -39.18 -13.23
CA GLY A 491 10.04 -39.42 -11.87
C GLY A 491 11.55 -39.16 -11.76
N MET A 492 12.11 -39.42 -10.59
CA MET A 492 13.52 -39.26 -10.31
C MET A 492 14.08 -40.56 -9.72
N VAL A 493 15.30 -40.93 -10.12
CA VAL A 493 15.99 -42.10 -9.59
C VAL A 493 17.25 -41.67 -8.85
N LEU A 494 17.51 -42.32 -7.71
CA LEU A 494 18.76 -42.22 -6.99
C LEU A 494 19.75 -43.24 -7.55
N VAL A 495 20.88 -42.77 -8.09
CA VAL A 495 21.91 -43.66 -8.67
C VAL A 495 22.39 -44.71 -7.67
N PRO A 496 22.62 -44.39 -6.38
CA PRO A 496 23.02 -45.41 -5.40
C PRO A 496 22.00 -46.56 -5.24
N GLU A 497 20.70 -46.30 -5.37
CA GLU A 497 19.66 -47.34 -5.22
C GLU A 497 19.73 -48.37 -6.36
N ILE A 498 20.03 -47.92 -7.58
CA ILE A 498 20.24 -48.80 -8.75
C ILE A 498 21.46 -49.72 -8.58
N TYR A 499 22.48 -49.27 -7.85
CA TYR A 499 23.69 -50.06 -7.59
C TYR A 499 23.60 -50.91 -6.31
N ALA A 500 22.64 -50.62 -5.43
CA ALA A 500 22.40 -51.37 -4.20
C ALA A 500 21.50 -52.59 -4.40
N ASP A 501 20.77 -52.70 -5.52
CA ASP A 501 19.92 -53.86 -5.82
C ASP A 501 20.80 -55.13 -6.06
N PRO A 502 20.59 -56.24 -5.33
CA PRO A 502 21.39 -57.45 -5.43
C PRO A 502 21.53 -57.99 -6.86
N MET A 503 22.78 -58.34 -7.23
CA MET A 503 23.19 -58.78 -8.57
C MET A 503 22.56 -60.09 -9.08
N ASP A 504 21.72 -60.76 -8.28
CA ASP A 504 21.11 -62.06 -8.61
C ASP A 504 19.85 -61.97 -9.50
N ARG A 505 19.40 -60.75 -9.83
CA ARG A 505 18.30 -60.53 -10.81
C ARG A 505 18.87 -60.31 -12.20
N ASP A 506 18.31 -61.03 -13.19
CA ASP A 506 18.62 -60.86 -14.60
C ASP A 506 18.45 -59.38 -15.04
N PRO A 507 19.55 -58.66 -15.36
CA PRO A 507 19.51 -57.24 -15.69
C PRO A 507 18.63 -56.90 -16.91
N SER A 508 18.32 -57.92 -17.74
CA SER A 508 17.46 -57.78 -18.92
C SER A 508 15.95 -57.71 -18.59
N LYS A 509 15.55 -58.03 -17.35
CA LYS A 509 14.14 -58.04 -16.91
C LYS A 509 13.78 -56.92 -15.93
N ILE A 510 14.73 -56.09 -15.53
CA ILE A 510 14.51 -55.00 -14.57
C ILE A 510 14.27 -53.69 -15.31
N SER A 511 13.05 -53.16 -15.20
CA SER A 511 12.70 -51.84 -15.73
C SER A 511 13.14 -50.73 -14.77
N LEU A 512 13.67 -49.64 -15.34
CA LEU A 512 13.98 -48.41 -14.60
C LEU A 512 12.74 -47.79 -13.93
N GLU A 513 11.53 -48.15 -14.38
CA GLU A 513 10.28 -47.72 -13.76
C GLU A 513 10.17 -48.10 -12.29
N THR A 514 10.80 -49.22 -11.90
CA THR A 514 10.74 -49.75 -10.52
C THR A 514 11.46 -48.85 -9.51
N TYR A 515 12.40 -48.02 -9.97
CA TYR A 515 13.19 -47.12 -9.11
C TYR A 515 12.73 -45.66 -9.16
N LEU A 516 11.60 -45.38 -9.81
CA LEU A 516 11.07 -44.02 -9.94
C LEU A 516 10.45 -43.54 -8.63
N ASN A 517 11.10 -42.56 -8.01
CA ASN A 517 10.58 -41.79 -6.89
C ASN A 517 9.95 -40.46 -7.36
N TYR A 518 9.09 -39.87 -6.54
CA TYR A 518 8.51 -38.53 -6.72
C TYR A 518 7.86 -38.31 -8.11
N ARG A 519 7.00 -39.24 -8.54
CA ARG A 519 6.37 -39.22 -9.87
C ARG A 519 5.45 -38.01 -10.06
N ASN A 520 4.69 -37.65 -9.02
CA ASN A 520 3.71 -36.56 -9.06
C ASN A 520 4.14 -35.34 -8.24
N ASP A 521 5.20 -35.48 -7.44
CA ASP A 521 5.68 -34.46 -6.53
C ASP A 521 6.72 -33.59 -7.23
N VAL A 522 6.26 -32.43 -7.69
CA VAL A 522 7.06 -31.49 -8.48
C VAL A 522 6.86 -30.06 -7.99
N LEU A 523 7.86 -29.23 -8.25
CA LEU A 523 7.81 -27.80 -8.01
C LEU A 523 7.54 -27.05 -9.32
N LEU A 524 6.94 -25.87 -9.20
CA LEU A 524 6.73 -24.95 -10.31
C LEU A 524 7.63 -23.71 -10.18
N PRO A 525 8.19 -23.15 -11.26
CA PRO A 525 9.06 -21.98 -11.22
C PRO A 525 8.46 -20.76 -10.52
N ALA A 526 7.12 -20.63 -10.55
CA ALA A 526 6.38 -19.55 -9.92
C ALA A 526 6.17 -19.72 -8.40
N MET A 527 6.42 -20.91 -7.85
CA MET A 527 6.31 -21.15 -6.40
C MET A 527 7.36 -20.33 -5.65
N ASN A 528 6.99 -19.86 -4.46
CA ASN A 528 7.92 -19.17 -3.57
C ASN A 528 8.65 -20.13 -2.62
N ALA A 529 9.70 -19.64 -1.96
CA ALA A 529 10.52 -20.47 -1.05
C ALA A 529 9.74 -21.12 0.09
N ARG A 530 8.67 -20.48 0.60
CA ARG A 530 7.81 -21.07 1.65
C ARG A 530 6.97 -22.22 1.09
N GLN A 531 6.40 -22.05 -0.10
CA GLN A 531 5.64 -23.11 -0.79
C GLN A 531 6.55 -24.28 -1.16
N ALA A 532 7.80 -24.01 -1.56
CA ALA A 532 8.79 -25.04 -1.81
C ALA A 532 9.16 -25.79 -0.53
N ALA A 533 9.41 -25.10 0.59
CA ALA A 533 9.68 -25.72 1.89
C ALA A 533 8.52 -26.63 2.34
N ALA A 534 7.28 -26.14 2.25
CA ALA A 534 6.10 -26.96 2.58
C ALA A 534 5.95 -28.19 1.67
N ALA A 535 6.37 -28.12 0.41
CA ALA A 535 6.38 -29.26 -0.49
C ALA A 535 7.47 -30.28 -0.12
N PHE A 536 8.65 -29.84 0.31
CA PHE A 536 9.68 -30.74 0.85
C PHE A 536 9.22 -31.43 2.13
N ASP A 537 8.65 -30.68 3.08
CA ASP A 537 8.09 -31.23 4.32
C ASP A 537 7.01 -32.27 4.05
N ALA A 538 6.08 -31.98 3.13
CA ALA A 538 4.97 -32.88 2.82
C ALA A 538 5.40 -34.17 2.09
N THR A 539 6.55 -34.14 1.43
CA THR A 539 7.06 -35.28 0.63
C THR A 539 8.24 -35.98 1.29
N GLU A 540 8.71 -35.48 2.43
CA GLU A 540 9.92 -35.92 3.13
C GLU A 540 11.12 -36.08 2.19
N SER A 541 11.24 -35.16 1.22
CA SER A 541 12.21 -35.24 0.13
C SER A 541 13.35 -34.24 0.28
N GLU A 542 14.57 -34.68 0.02
CA GLU A 542 15.74 -33.80 -0.02
C GLU A 542 15.81 -32.95 -1.32
N ALA A 543 15.15 -33.39 -2.39
CA ALA A 543 15.20 -32.74 -3.69
C ALA A 543 13.97 -33.05 -4.56
N LEU A 544 13.43 -32.01 -5.20
CA LEU A 544 12.27 -32.10 -6.08
C LEU A 544 12.59 -31.49 -7.44
N VAL A 545 12.01 -32.09 -8.48
CA VAL A 545 12.15 -31.62 -9.85
C VAL A 545 11.25 -30.40 -10.06
N VAL A 546 11.78 -29.41 -10.77
CA VAL A 546 11.02 -28.25 -11.20
C VAL A 546 10.54 -28.47 -12.62
N VAL A 547 9.23 -28.39 -12.85
CA VAL A 547 8.60 -28.53 -14.17
C VAL A 547 8.04 -27.21 -14.66
N ASN A 548 8.02 -26.96 -15.97
CA ASN A 548 7.60 -25.68 -16.54
C ASN A 548 6.17 -25.29 -16.13
N ASP A 549 5.23 -26.23 -16.25
CA ASP A 549 3.84 -26.12 -15.81
C ASP A 549 3.24 -27.53 -15.60
N LYS A 550 2.01 -27.60 -15.07
CA LYS A 550 1.34 -28.88 -14.78
C LYS A 550 0.74 -29.57 -16.01
N ILE A 551 0.66 -28.89 -17.16
CA ILE A 551 0.03 -29.39 -18.38
C ILE A 551 1.09 -30.02 -19.30
N GLU A 552 2.15 -29.28 -19.62
CA GLU A 552 3.29 -29.76 -20.38
C GLU A 552 4.19 -30.68 -19.56
N ASN A 553 4.29 -30.47 -18.24
CA ASN A 553 5.02 -31.30 -17.29
C ASN A 553 6.47 -31.61 -17.72
N ARG A 554 7.19 -30.62 -18.23
CA ARG A 554 8.57 -30.79 -18.70
C ARG A 554 9.58 -30.35 -17.64
N PRO A 555 10.60 -31.17 -17.32
CA PRO A 555 11.60 -30.81 -16.31
C PRO A 555 12.51 -29.69 -16.81
N VAL A 556 12.54 -28.59 -16.06
CA VAL A 556 13.31 -27.36 -16.33
C VAL A 556 14.40 -27.10 -15.29
N GLY A 557 14.36 -27.78 -14.14
CA GLY A 557 15.38 -27.65 -13.11
C GLY A 557 15.23 -28.63 -11.97
N LEU A 558 16.13 -28.54 -11.00
CA LEU A 558 16.11 -29.28 -9.74
C LEU A 558 16.34 -28.31 -8.58
N LEU A 559 15.58 -28.45 -7.50
CA LEU A 559 15.78 -27.69 -6.28
C LEU A 559 15.93 -28.65 -5.10
N THR A 560 16.85 -28.34 -4.19
CA THR A 560 17.05 -29.11 -2.95
C THR A 560 16.50 -28.34 -1.76
N GLU A 561 16.05 -29.09 -0.76
CA GLU A 561 15.53 -28.55 0.50
C GLU A 561 16.60 -27.72 1.22
N SER A 562 17.80 -28.29 1.37
CA SER A 562 18.94 -27.64 2.00
C SER A 562 19.31 -26.29 1.36
N HIS A 563 19.24 -26.18 0.03
CA HIS A 563 19.50 -24.93 -0.66
C HIS A 563 18.37 -23.92 -0.45
N THR A 564 17.12 -24.39 -0.44
CA THR A 564 15.93 -23.58 -0.19
C THR A 564 15.97 -22.97 1.20
N LEU A 565 16.21 -23.78 2.23
CA LEU A 565 16.32 -23.34 3.62
C LEU A 565 17.51 -22.40 3.83
N ARG A 566 18.67 -22.69 3.22
CA ARG A 566 19.85 -21.81 3.33
C ARG A 566 19.60 -20.45 2.69
N ARG A 567 19.05 -20.39 1.47
CA ARG A 567 18.74 -19.13 0.79
C ARG A 567 17.65 -18.34 1.52
N TYR A 568 16.69 -19.03 2.11
CA TYR A 568 15.66 -18.43 2.95
C TYR A 568 16.26 -17.79 4.20
N SER A 569 17.16 -18.49 4.91
CA SER A 569 17.86 -17.97 6.09
C SER A 569 18.85 -16.85 5.77
N GLU A 570 19.62 -16.96 4.68
CA GLU A 570 20.53 -15.90 4.20
C GLU A 570 19.77 -14.60 3.90
N GLU A 571 18.63 -14.68 3.22
CA GLU A 571 17.78 -13.51 2.97
C GLU A 571 17.18 -12.96 4.27
N LEU A 572 16.73 -13.82 5.19
CA LEU A 572 16.26 -13.39 6.50
C LEU A 572 17.34 -12.65 7.30
N GLU A 573 18.57 -13.16 7.32
CA GLU A 573 19.71 -12.52 7.99
C GLU A 573 20.10 -11.21 7.31
N GLN A 574 20.19 -11.19 5.98
CA GLN A 574 20.49 -9.97 5.23
C GLN A 574 19.46 -8.88 5.53
N ARG A 575 18.18 -9.25 5.68
CA ARG A 575 17.12 -8.30 6.08
C ARG A 575 17.20 -7.88 7.54
N ARG A 576 17.59 -8.77 8.46
CA ARG A 576 17.90 -8.36 9.83
C ARG A 576 19.01 -7.32 9.87
N ARG A 577 20.05 -7.49 9.04
CA ARG A 577 21.16 -6.54 8.93
C ARG A 577 20.74 -5.22 8.27
N GLU A 578 19.92 -5.26 7.23
CA GLU A 578 19.32 -4.03 6.66
C GLU A 578 18.41 -3.30 7.66
N ALA A 579 17.63 -4.04 8.46
CA ALA A 579 16.75 -3.48 9.48
C ALA A 579 17.52 -2.96 10.71
N SER A 580 18.68 -3.53 11.03
CA SER A 580 19.58 -3.01 12.08
C SER A 580 20.50 -1.89 11.59
N GLY A 581 20.52 -1.59 10.28
CA GLY A 581 21.37 -0.55 9.69
C GLY A 581 22.83 -0.95 9.50
N GLU A 582 23.16 -2.26 9.54
CA GLU A 582 24.51 -2.79 9.30
C GLU A 582 24.90 -2.84 7.80
N LEU A 583 23.93 -2.66 6.89
CA LEU A 583 24.07 -2.68 5.43
C LEU A 583 23.31 -1.51 4.80
#